data_AF-A0A2X3KF14-F1
#
_entry.id   AF-A0A2X3KF14-F1
#
_cell.length_a   1.000
_cell.length_b   1.000
_cell.length_c   1.000
_cell.angle_alpha   90.00
_cell.angle_beta   90.00
_cell.angle_gamma   90.00
#
_symmetry.space_group_name_H-M   'P 1'
#
loop_
_entity.id
_entity.type
_entity.pdbx_description
1 polymer ?
#
loop_
_entity_poly.entity_id
_entity_poly.type
_entity_poly.pdbx_seq_one_letter_code
_entity_poly.pdbx_strand_id
1 'polypeptide(L)'
;MPEKTAEHYRNKIAIYLHWYQKKGIEVPQTQQGDIGAKDIPSWRRICKVLLNNDYWCRALSFSPTKAKNYQRYNERIKGKRQEWGILCNND
;
A
#
# COMPACT_ATOMS: atom_id res chain seq x y z
N MET A 1 -8.09 -5.14 8.41
CA MET A 1 -7.84 -3.69 8.20
C MET A 1 -9.02 -2.92 8.78
N PRO A 2 -8.86 -1.66 9.25
CA PRO A 2 -9.99 -0.88 9.77
C PRO A 2 -11.06 -0.70 8.69
N GLU A 3 -12.33 -1.03 8.97
CA GLU A 3 -13.37 -1.15 7.95
C GLU A 3 -13.52 0.10 7.06
N LYS A 4 -13.57 1.29 7.68
CA LYS A 4 -13.79 2.56 6.97
C LYS A 4 -12.64 2.95 6.03
N THR A 5 -11.42 2.50 6.32
CA THR A 5 -10.21 2.87 5.56
C THR A 5 -9.56 1.68 4.86
N ALA A 6 -10.17 0.50 4.92
CA ALA A 6 -9.64 -0.73 4.35
C ALA A 6 -9.38 -0.57 2.85
N GLU A 7 -10.32 0.01 2.11
CA GLU A 7 -10.16 0.21 0.66
C GLU A 7 -9.01 1.17 0.31
N HIS A 8 -8.84 2.22 1.12
CA HIS A 8 -7.72 3.14 0.97
C HIS A 8 -6.37 2.45 1.18
N TYR A 9 -6.24 1.67 2.26
CA TYR A 9 -5.02 0.90 2.52
C TYR A 9 -4.76 -0.12 1.44
N ARG A 10 -5.76 -0.89 0.99
CA ARG A 10 -5.60 -1.84 -0.11
C ARG A 10 -5.13 -1.16 -1.40
N ASN A 11 -5.68 0.01 -1.73
CA ASN A 11 -5.23 0.78 -2.89
C ASN A 11 -3.75 1.18 -2.79
N LYS A 12 -3.31 1.68 -1.63
CA LYS A 12 -1.91 2.07 -1.41
C LYS A 12 -0.97 0.87 -1.41
N ILE A 13 -1.33 -0.19 -0.68
CA ILE A 13 -0.53 -1.41 -0.60
C ILE A 13 -0.40 -2.08 -1.97
N ALA A 14 -1.47 -2.13 -2.77
CA ALA A 14 -1.41 -2.70 -4.10
C ALA A 14 -0.44 -1.95 -5.03
N ILE A 15 -0.42 -0.62 -4.98
CA ILE A 15 0.56 0.19 -5.74
C ILE A 15 1.98 -0.14 -5.29
N TYR A 16 2.19 -0.24 -3.97
CA TYR A 16 3.49 -0.55 -3.40
C TYR A 16 3.99 -1.91 -3.89
N LEU A 17 3.18 -2.96 -3.74
CA LEU A 17 3.49 -4.31 -4.19
C LEU A 17 3.77 -4.37 -5.70
N HIS A 18 2.89 -3.75 -6.50
CA HIS A 18 3.04 -3.74 -7.95
C HIS A 18 4.30 -3.01 -8.42
N TRP A 19 4.74 -1.96 -7.71
CA TRP A 19 5.98 -1.26 -8.04
C TRP A 19 7.22 -2.14 -7.85
N TYR A 20 7.28 -2.90 -6.76
CA TYR A 20 8.39 -3.85 -6.52
C TYR A 20 8.31 -5.05 -7.46
N GLN A 21 7.11 -5.57 -7.72
CA GLN A 21 6.88 -6.63 -8.71
C GLN A 21 7.43 -6.24 -10.09
N LYS A 22 7.19 -5.00 -10.55
CA LYS A 22 7.74 -4.48 -11.82
C LYS A 22 9.26 -4.39 -11.87
N LYS A 23 9.92 -4.38 -10.71
CA LYS A 23 11.38 -4.41 -10.58
C LYS A 23 11.92 -5.83 -10.42
N GLY A 24 11.07 -6.86 -10.49
CA GLY A 24 11.45 -8.23 -10.19
C GLY A 24 11.79 -8.47 -8.72
N ILE A 25 11.31 -7.59 -7.82
CA ILE A 25 11.55 -7.71 -6.38
C ILE A 25 10.28 -8.23 -5.74
N GLU A 26 10.35 -9.42 -5.16
CA GLU A 26 9.32 -9.92 -4.25
C GLU A 26 9.49 -9.26 -2.87
N VAL A 27 8.39 -8.77 -2.28
CA VAL A 27 8.44 -8.12 -0.97
C VAL A 27 8.56 -9.20 0.11
N PRO A 28 9.68 -9.28 0.85
CA PRO A 28 9.88 -10.32 1.85
C PRO A 28 9.10 -10.01 3.14
N GLN A 29 8.96 -11.01 4.02
CA GLN A 29 8.28 -10.82 5.29
C GLN A 29 8.97 -9.76 6.17
N THR A 30 10.30 -9.83 6.24
CA THR A 30 11.16 -8.96 7.06
C THR A 30 12.51 -8.73 6.39
N GLN A 31 13.16 -7.60 6.63
CA GLN A 31 14.56 -7.35 6.26
C GLN A 31 15.31 -6.56 7.34
N GLN A 32 16.64 -6.58 7.29
CA GLN A 32 17.44 -5.73 8.17
C GLN A 32 17.17 -4.25 7.88
N GLY A 33 16.79 -3.48 8.92
CA GLY A 33 16.53 -2.05 8.79
C GLY A 33 15.17 -1.67 8.18
N ASP A 34 14.28 -2.65 7.93
CA ASP A 34 12.98 -2.45 7.29
C ASP A 34 12.00 -1.54 8.06
N ILE A 35 12.21 -1.34 9.35
CA ILE A 35 11.45 -0.46 10.23
C ILE A 35 12.03 0.96 10.36
N GLY A 36 13.21 1.20 9.77
CA GLY A 36 13.93 2.48 9.83
C GLY A 36 13.41 3.52 8.83
N ALA A 37 14.14 4.63 8.73
CA ALA A 37 13.80 5.75 7.84
C ALA A 37 13.96 5.42 6.35
N LYS A 38 14.86 4.49 6.01
CA LYS A 38 15.05 4.01 4.63
C LYS A 38 13.81 3.26 4.16
N ASP A 39 13.43 3.45 2.90
CA ASP A 39 12.36 2.67 2.26
C ASP A 39 12.91 1.31 1.82
N ILE A 40 12.90 0.37 2.75
CA ILE A 40 13.28 -1.02 2.53
C ILE A 40 11.99 -1.85 2.54
N PRO A 41 11.66 -2.57 1.46
CA PRO A 41 10.38 -3.24 1.33
C PRO A 41 10.23 -4.42 2.28
N SER A 42 9.13 -4.46 3.03
CA SER A 42 8.77 -5.67 3.77
C SER A 42 7.29 -5.69 4.12
N TRP A 43 6.75 -6.89 4.33
CA TRP A 43 5.44 -7.04 4.93
C TRP A 43 5.39 -6.47 6.35
N ARG A 44 6.46 -6.59 7.13
CA ARG A 44 6.57 -5.94 8.45
C ARG A 44 6.32 -4.42 8.38
N ARG A 45 6.86 -3.75 7.36
CA ARG A 45 6.64 -2.32 7.13
C ARG A 45 5.20 -1.99 6.77
N ILE A 46 4.55 -2.83 5.95
CA ILE A 46 3.11 -2.73 5.64
C ILE A 46 2.27 -2.90 6.91
N CYS A 47 2.56 -3.90 7.74
CA CYS A 47 1.89 -4.12 9.01
C CYS A 47 2.05 -2.91 9.95
N LYS A 48 3.23 -2.31 10.03
CA LYS A 48 3.48 -1.11 10.84
C LYS A 48 2.61 0.08 10.39
N VAL A 49 2.40 0.25 9.09
CA VAL A 49 1.46 1.27 8.56
C VAL A 49 0.04 1.02 9.05
N LEU A 50 -0.42 -0.23 9.00
CA LEU A 50 -1.77 -0.59 9.43
C LEU A 50 -1.96 -0.43 10.94
N LEU A 51 -0.99 -0.91 11.74
CA LEU A 51 -1.04 -0.84 13.21
C LEU A 51 -0.99 0.60 13.73
N ASN A 52 -0.22 1.47 13.07
CA ASN A 52 -0.11 2.88 13.45
C ASN A 52 -1.24 3.76 12.91
N ASN A 53 -2.19 3.19 12.16
CA ASN A 53 -3.20 3.96 11.41
C ASN A 53 -2.56 5.08 10.56
N ASP A 54 -1.42 4.82 9.92
CA ASP A 54 -0.75 5.78 9.04
C ASP A 54 -1.59 5.98 7.77
N TYR A 55 -2.59 6.86 7.88
CA TYR A 55 -3.57 7.13 6.84
C TYR A 55 -2.91 7.53 5.53
N TRP A 56 -1.79 8.26 5.54
CA TRP A 56 -1.14 8.65 4.29
C TRP A 56 -0.17 7.60 3.75
N CYS A 57 0.10 6.54 4.52
CA CYS A 57 1.08 5.49 4.21
C CYS A 57 2.46 6.10 3.96
N ARG A 58 2.88 7.10 4.76
CA ARG A 58 4.18 7.78 4.62
C ARG A 58 5.34 6.81 4.78
N ALA A 59 5.19 5.79 5.63
CA ALA A 59 6.18 4.74 5.75
C ALA A 59 6.42 3.99 4.42
N LEU A 60 5.42 3.89 3.55
CA LEU A 60 5.53 3.29 2.21
C LEU A 60 5.81 4.34 1.11
N SER A 61 6.41 5.47 1.48
CA SER A 61 6.80 6.56 0.57
C SER A 61 5.65 7.25 -0.15
N PHE A 62 4.42 7.16 0.37
CA PHE A 62 3.29 7.90 -0.18
C PHE A 62 3.19 9.33 0.36
N SER A 63 2.65 10.21 -0.47
CA SER A 63 2.27 11.58 -0.10
C SER A 63 0.75 11.75 -0.06
N PRO A 64 0.24 12.78 0.64
CA PRO A 64 -1.18 13.08 0.67
C PRO A 64 -1.76 13.32 -0.73
N THR A 65 -2.92 12.71 -1.00
CA THR A 65 -3.70 12.98 -2.21
C THR A 65 -4.59 14.20 -1.95
N LYS A 66 -4.65 15.15 -2.91
CA LYS A 66 -5.59 16.28 -2.81
C LYS A 66 -7.04 15.77 -2.75
N ALA A 67 -7.83 16.30 -1.81
CA ALA A 67 -9.20 15.84 -1.53
C ALA A 67 -10.09 15.81 -2.79
N LYS A 68 -10.01 16.84 -3.65
CA LYS A 68 -10.76 16.93 -4.92
C LYS A 68 -10.56 15.72 -5.85
N ASN A 69 -9.41 15.06 -5.79
CA ASN A 69 -9.06 13.95 -6.67
C ASN A 69 -9.16 12.58 -5.99
N TYR A 70 -9.54 12.53 -4.71
CA TYR A 70 -9.46 11.32 -3.91
C TYR A 70 -10.40 10.21 -4.41
N GLN A 71 -11.65 10.55 -4.72
CA GLN A 71 -12.62 9.58 -5.22
C GLN A 71 -12.17 8.98 -6.57
N ARG A 72 -11.82 9.84 -7.52
CA ARG A 72 -11.30 9.41 -8.83
C ARG A 72 -10.01 8.58 -8.70
N TYR A 73 -9.14 8.92 -7.75
CA TYR A 73 -7.97 8.11 -7.44
C TYR A 73 -8.37 6.72 -6.97
N ASN A 74 -9.31 6.61 -6.02
CA ASN A 74 -9.75 5.32 -5.48
C ASN A 74 -10.36 4.43 -6.55
N GLU A 75 -11.28 4.94 -7.36
CA GLU A 75 -11.93 4.18 -8.45
C GLU A 75 -10.89 3.67 -9.46
N ARG A 76 -9.95 4.54 -9.85
CA ARG A 76 -8.87 4.16 -10.78
C ARG A 76 -7.98 3.06 -10.22
N ILE A 77 -7.58 3.15 -8.95
CA ILE A 77 -6.70 2.14 -8.34
C ILE A 77 -7.45 0.84 -8.07
N LYS A 78 -8.74 0.90 -7.74
CA LYS A 78 -9.59 -0.28 -7.62
C LYS A 78 -9.67 -1.04 -8.95
N GLY A 79 -9.84 -0.36 -10.09
CA GLY A 79 -9.78 -0.99 -11.40
C GLY A 79 -8.42 -1.65 -11.69
N LYS A 80 -7.33 -0.91 -11.44
CA LYS A 80 -5.96 -1.43 -11.61
C LYS A 80 -5.66 -2.65 -10.73
N ARG A 81 -6.19 -2.70 -9.51
CA ARG A 81 -6.05 -3.87 -8.63
C ARG A 81 -6.62 -5.12 -9.26
N GLN A 82 -7.79 -5.01 -9.89
CA GLN A 82 -8.40 -6.13 -10.63
C GLN A 82 -7.52 -6.57 -11.80
N GLU A 83 -6.97 -5.61 -12.57
CA GLU A 83 -6.04 -5.91 -13.67
C GLU A 83 -4.76 -6.60 -13.19
N TRP A 84 -4.23 -6.22 -12.02
CA TRP A 84 -2.99 -6.78 -11.48
C TRP A 84 -3.18 -8.07 -10.69
N GLY A 85 -4.42 -8.44 -10.35
CA GLY A 85 -4.68 -9.57 -9.46
C GLY A 85 -4.22 -9.33 -8.00
N ILE A 86 -4.05 -8.07 -7.58
CA ILE A 86 -3.49 -7.74 -6.26
C ILE A 86 -4.60 -7.23 -5.33
N LEU A 87 -4.83 -7.96 -4.23
CA LEU A 87 -5.80 -7.63 -3.20
C LEU A 87 -7.20 -7.37 -3.79
N CYS A 88 -7.65 -8.16 -4.76
CA CYS A 88 -8.85 -7.88 -5.55
C CYS A 88 -10.16 -7.98 -4.78
N ASN A 89 -10.25 -8.85 -3.77
CA ASN A 89 -11.48 -9.12 -3.03
C ASN A 89 -11.20 -9.39 -1.55
N ASN A 90 -12.26 -9.20 -0.75
CA ASN A 90 -12.30 -9.46 0.68
C ASN A 90 -12.66 -10.92 0.89
N ASP A 91 -11.68 -11.74 1.27
CA ASP A 91 -11.99 -12.79 2.25
C ASP A 91 -12.26 -12.12 3.62
#